data_AF-A0A3D1J446-F1
#
_entry.id   AF-A0A3D1J446-F1
#
_cell.length_a   1.000
_cell.length_b   1.000
_cell.length_c   1.000
_cell.angle_alpha   90.00
_cell.angle_beta   90.00
_cell.angle_gamma   90.00
#
_symmetry.space_group_name_H-M   'P 1'
#
loop_
_entity.id
_entity.type
_entity.pdbx_description
1 polymer ?
#
loop_
_entity_poly.entity_id
_entity_poly.type
_entity_poly.pdbx_seq_one_letter_code
_entity_poly.pdbx_strand_id
1 'polypeptide(L)' 'ASSAKLTELIEMLDALLSGGKRMLIFSQFTSMLALIEAELAARGIAYALLTGDTRDRAAAVRSFQQGEVPIFLISLKAGG' A
#
# COMPACT_ATOMS: atom_id res chain seq x y z
N ALA A 1 12.38 -17.89 -3.67
CA ALA A 1 11.06 -18.08 -4.33
C ALA A 1 10.37 -16.73 -4.37
N SER A 2 9.98 -16.24 -5.55
CA SER A 2 9.10 -15.06 -5.59
C SER A 2 7.74 -15.47 -5.02
N SER A 3 7.13 -14.59 -4.21
CA SER A 3 5.77 -14.82 -3.72
C SER A 3 4.81 -14.69 -4.91
N ALA A 4 4.14 -15.78 -5.31
CA ALA A 4 3.19 -15.74 -6.44
C ALA A 4 2.10 -14.66 -6.25
N LYS A 5 1.68 -14.44 -4.99
CA LYS A 5 0.74 -13.37 -4.61
C LYS A 5 1.30 -11.98 -4.83
N LEU A 6 2.61 -11.79 -4.60
CA LEU A 6 3.26 -10.50 -4.86
C LEU A 6 3.33 -10.25 -6.37
N THR A 7 3.70 -11.25 -7.15
CA THR A 7 3.70 -11.14 -8.63
C THR A 7 2.32 -10.74 -9.16
N GLU A 8 1.27 -11.45 -8.74
CA GLU A 8 -0.11 -11.16 -9.16
C GLU A 8 -0.57 -9.76 -8.71
N LEU A 9 -0.26 -9.36 -7.47
CA LEU A 9 -0.56 -8.02 -6.96
C LEU A 9 0.09 -6.92 -7.81
N ILE A 10 1.33 -7.15 -8.23
CA ILE A 10 2.11 -6.19 -9.01
C ILE A 10 1.56 -6.06 -10.44
N GLU A 11 1.16 -7.17 -11.05
CA GLU A 11 0.47 -7.15 -12.35
C GLU A 11 -0.85 -6.37 -12.28
N MET A 12 -1.62 -6.54 -11.18
CA MET A 12 -2.84 -5.75 -10.95
C MET A 12 -2.55 -4.27 -10.72
N LEU A 13 -1.48 -3.94 -10.01
CA LEU A 13 -1.06 -2.55 -9.74
C LEU A 13 -0.76 -1.80 -11.04
N ASP A 14 -0.02 -2.42 -11.95
CA ASP A 14 0.33 -1.81 -13.24
C ASP A 14 -0.93 -1.50 -14.08
N ALA A 15 -1.90 -2.41 -14.09
CA ALA A 15 -3.17 -2.19 -14.79
C ALA A 15 -3.99 -1.06 -14.16
N LEU A 16 -4.06 -0.98 -12.83
CA LEU A 16 -4.92 -0.04 -12.11
C LEU A 16 -4.35 1.39 -12.06
N LEU A 17 -3.02 1.53 -11.99
CA LEU A 17 -2.34 2.83 -12.01
C LEU A 17 -2.48 3.53 -13.38
N SER A 18 -2.49 2.78 -14.47
CA SER A 18 -2.73 3.32 -15.82
C SER A 18 -4.08 4.05 -15.95
N GLY A 19 -5.06 3.67 -15.12
CA GLY A 19 -6.40 4.27 -15.07
C GLY A 19 -6.54 5.43 -14.09
N GLY A 20 -5.46 5.87 -13.42
CA GLY A 20 -5.48 6.96 -12.43
C GLY A 20 -6.31 6.66 -11.17
N LYS A 21 -6.60 5.38 -10.91
CA LYS A 21 -7.41 4.96 -9.76
C LYS A 21 -6.55 4.91 -8.50
N ARG A 22 -7.11 5.39 -7.38
CA ARG A 22 -6.52 5.23 -6.05
C ARG A 22 -6.91 3.89 -5.45
N MET A 23 -6.00 3.27 -4.69
CA MET A 23 -6.16 1.91 -4.19
C MET A 23 -5.94 1.79 -2.68
N LEU A 24 -6.73 0.93 -2.04
CA LEU A 24 -6.51 0.47 -0.66
C LEU A 24 -6.04 -0.98 -0.70
N ILE A 25 -4.94 -1.30 -0.02
CA ILE A 25 -4.41 -2.66 0.07
C ILE A 25 -4.34 -3.05 1.54
N PHE A 26 -5.07 -4.11 1.89
CA PHE A 26 -5.14 -4.62 3.26
C PHE A 26 -4.29 -5.88 3.43
N SER A 27 -3.57 -6.00 4.54
CA SER A 27 -2.83 -7.22 4.88
C SER A 27 -2.87 -7.51 6.38
N GLN A 28 -2.99 -8.78 6.75
CA GLN A 28 -2.80 -9.23 8.13
C GLN A 28 -1.32 -9.37 8.52
N PHE A 29 -0.43 -9.38 7.53
CA PHE A 29 1.01 -9.57 7.70
C PHE A 29 1.77 -8.29 7.34
N THR A 30 2.43 -7.67 8.31
CA THR A 30 3.31 -6.51 8.07
C THR A 30 4.50 -6.88 7.19
N SER A 31 4.96 -8.12 7.22
CA SER A 31 5.98 -8.62 6.28
C SER A 31 5.52 -8.55 4.82
N MET A 32 4.25 -8.81 4.53
CA MET A 32 3.72 -8.64 3.17
C MET A 32 3.63 -7.16 2.79
N LEU A 33 3.25 -6.28 3.74
CA LEU A 33 3.26 -4.83 3.48
C LEU A 33 4.68 -4.36 3.14
N ALA A 34 5.70 -4.80 3.89
CA ALA A 34 7.09 -4.46 3.62
C ALA A 34 7.57 -4.93 2.23
N LEU A 35 7.13 -6.10 1.77
CA LEU A 35 7.43 -6.57 0.40
C LEU A 35 6.78 -5.66 -0.66
N ILE A 36 5.53 -5.23 -0.42
CA ILE A 36 4.82 -4.32 -1.32
C ILE A 36 5.48 -2.94 -1.31
N GLU A 37 5.85 -2.41 -0.15
CA GLU A 37 6.57 -1.15 -0.01
C GLU A 37 7.87 -1.14 -0.82
N ALA A 38 8.64 -2.24 -0.77
CA ALA A 38 9.88 -2.39 -1.54
C ALA A 38 9.62 -2.33 -3.06
N GLU A 39 8.58 -3.00 -3.55
CA GLU A 39 8.20 -2.97 -4.96
C GLU A 39 7.67 -1.59 -5.40
N LEU A 40 6.84 -0.95 -4.58
CA LEU A 40 6.34 0.41 -4.86
C LEU A 40 7.49 1.42 -4.90
N ALA A 41 8.44 1.32 -3.96
CA ALA A 41 9.63 2.17 -3.94
C ALA A 41 10.52 1.95 -5.17
N ALA A 42 10.75 0.69 -5.59
CA ALA A 42 11.50 0.36 -6.79
C ALA A 42 10.87 0.94 -8.07
N ARG A 43 9.55 1.15 -8.06
CA ARG A 43 8.77 1.73 -9.17
C ARG A 43 8.55 3.23 -9.04
N GLY A 44 9.00 3.87 -7.96
CA GLY A 44 8.78 5.29 -7.69
C GLY A 44 7.31 5.63 -7.42
N ILE A 45 6.50 4.67 -6.97
CA ILE A 45 5.08 4.88 -6.69
C ILE A 45 4.93 5.31 -5.24
N ALA A 46 4.37 6.51 -5.03
CA ALA A 46 4.09 7.02 -3.70
C ALA A 46 2.95 6.25 -3.02
N TYR A 47 3.02 6.10 -1.70
CA TYR A 47 1.99 5.44 -0.92
C TYR A 47 1.89 6.04 0.49
N ALA A 48 0.75 5.84 1.14
CA ALA A 48 0.57 5.99 2.57
C ALA A 48 0.60 4.61 3.23
N LEU A 49 0.98 4.55 4.51
CA LEU A 49 1.04 3.33 5.30
C LEU A 49 0.31 3.54 6.64
N LEU A 50 -0.49 2.54 7.03
CA LEU A 50 -1.14 2.45 8.34
C LEU A 50 -0.88 1.07 8.96
N THR A 51 -0.01 1.03 9.95
CA THR A 51 0.26 -0.13 10.82
C THR A 51 -0.05 0.20 12.28
N GLY A 52 0.11 -0.78 13.18
CA GLY A 52 0.03 -0.53 14.63
C GLY A 52 1.08 0.46 15.13
N ASP A 53 2.21 0.57 14.44
CA ASP A 53 3.32 1.47 14.80
C ASP A 53 3.15 2.89 14.24
N THR A 54 2.12 3.12 13.43
CA THR A 54 1.88 4.43 12.82
C THR A 54 1.41 5.43 13.87
N ARG A 55 2.28 6.40 14.19
CA ARG A 55 2.01 7.45 15.18
C ARG A 55 0.96 8.45 14.71
N ASP A 56 1.11 8.96 13.48
CA ASP A 56 0.20 9.96 12.91
C ASP A 56 -0.73 9.33 11.86
N ARG A 57 -1.73 8.62 12.37
CA ARG A 57 -2.74 7.94 11.54
C ARG A 57 -3.57 8.96 10.74
N ALA A 58 -3.86 10.11 11.33
CA ALA A 58 -4.68 11.13 10.69
C ALA A 58 -3.98 11.72 9.46
N ALA A 59 -2.67 12.00 9.55
CA ALA A 59 -1.89 12.46 8.41
C ALA A 59 -1.85 11.43 7.27
N ALA A 60 -1.62 10.14 7.58
CA ALA A 60 -1.60 9.07 6.57
C ALA A 60 -2.96 8.91 5.86
N VAL A 61 -4.06 9.02 6.60
CA VAL A 61 -5.41 9.00 6.02
C VAL A 61 -5.64 10.25 5.15
N ARG A 62 -5.20 11.42 5.63
CA ARG A 62 -5.39 12.69 4.93
C ARG A 62 -4.66 12.73 3.58
N SER A 63 -3.39 12.31 3.54
CA SER A 63 -2.59 12.32 2.30
C SER A 63 -3.24 11.46 1.22
N PHE A 64 -3.77 10.29 1.58
CA PHE A 64 -4.51 9.46 0.65
C PHE A 64 -5.85 10.07 0.21
N GLN A 65 -6.65 10.60 1.15
CA GLN A 65 -7.95 11.21 0.83
C GLN A 65 -7.83 12.47 -0.04
N GLN A 66 -6.76 13.26 0.16
CA GLN A 66 -6.44 14.43 -0.65
C GLN A 66 -5.83 14.06 -2.01
N GLY A 67 -5.52 12.78 -2.23
CA GLY A 67 -4.94 12.30 -3.48
C GLY A 67 -3.46 12.62 -3.65
N GLU A 68 -2.74 12.95 -2.57
CA GLU A 68 -1.29 13.17 -2.58
C GLU A 68 -0.54 11.88 -2.94
N VAL A 69 -1.13 10.73 -2.61
CA VAL A 69 -0.59 9.40 -2.93
C VAL A 69 -1.65 8.49 -3.57
N PRO A 70 -1.29 7.66 -4.56
CA PRO A 70 -2.23 6.77 -5.24
C PRO A 70 -2.60 5.52 -4.45
N ILE A 71 -1.78 5.09 -3.48
CA ILE A 71 -1.95 3.81 -2.77
C ILE A 71 -1.96 4.03 -1.26
N PHE A 72 -2.81 3.30 -0.56
CA PHE A 72 -2.80 3.22 0.90
C PHE A 72 -2.64 1.76 1.35
N LEU A 73 -1.53 1.46 2.02
CA LEU A 73 -1.25 0.17 2.62
C LEU A 73 -1.77 0.14 4.06
N ILE A 74 -2.60 -0.84 4.41
CA ILE A 74 -3.28 -0.91 5.71
C ILE A 74 -3.07 -2.29 6.32
N SER A 75 -2.54 -2.32 7.55
CA SER A 75 -2.53 -3.53 8.35
C SER A 75 -3.91 -3.76 8.97
N LEU A 76 -4.46 -4.96 8.79
CA LEU A 76 -5.71 -5.36 9.47
C LEU A 76 -5.55 -5.53 10.99
N LYS A 77 -4.30 -5.61 11.48
CA LYS A 77 -3.99 -5.60 12.91
C LYS A 77 -3.98 -4.18 13.49
N ALA A 78 -4.05 -3.15 12.67
CA ALA A 78 -4.04 -1.76 13.12
C ALA A 78 -5.45 -1.25 13.47
N GLY A 79 -6.49 -2.07 13.34
CA GLY A 79 -7.89 -1.74 13.56
C GLY A 79 -8.55 -2.48 14.74
N GLY A 80 -7.79 -3.26 15.50
CA GLY A 80 -8.22 -3.99 16.70
C GLY A 80 -7.10 -4.09 17.72
#